data_AF-A0A2M6YCT4-F1
#
_entry.id   AF-A0A2M6YCT4-F1
#
_cell.length_a   1.000
_cell.length_b   1.000
_cell.length_c   1.000
_cell.angle_alpha   90.00
_cell.angle_beta   90.00
_cell.angle_gamma   90.00
#
_symmetry.space_group_name_H-M   'P 1'
#
loop_
_entity.id
_entity.type
_entity.pdbx_description
1 polymer ?
#
loop_
_entity_poly.entity_id
_entity_poly.type
_entity_poly.pdbx_seq_one_letter_code
_entity_poly.pdbx_strand_id
1 'polypeptide(L)'
;MKMEKRKLIKFSNYSLCVTLPKWVIKELKWQKGEVVNLQVDENKGEIVIKKGSSTTKEKLADKLPDDKQTKSSSKNKKTRW
;
A
#
# COMPACT_ATOMS: atom_id res chain seq x y z
N MET A 1 -14.68 -24.33 10.07
CA MET A 1 -14.19 -23.00 9.64
C MET A 1 -13.80 -22.23 10.90
N LYS A 2 -12.54 -21.76 11.03
CA LYS A 2 -12.12 -21.03 12.24
C LYS A 2 -12.58 -19.58 12.11
N MET A 3 -13.52 -19.16 12.95
CA MET A 3 -14.00 -17.78 13.02
C MET A 3 -13.42 -17.10 14.26
N GLU A 4 -12.92 -15.89 14.11
CA GLU A 4 -12.38 -15.11 15.21
C GLU A 4 -12.91 -13.68 15.14
N LYS A 5 -13.59 -13.23 16.20
CA LYS A 5 -14.14 -11.87 16.26
C LYS A 5 -13.00 -10.88 16.53
N ARG A 6 -12.88 -9.86 15.67
CA ARG A 6 -11.90 -8.79 15.80
C ARG A 6 -12.60 -7.44 15.74
N LYS A 7 -12.03 -6.46 16.44
CA LYS A 7 -12.51 -5.08 16.41
C LYS A 7 -11.77 -4.32 15.31
N LEU A 8 -12.49 -3.42 14.65
CA LEU A 8 -11.91 -2.40 13.80
C LEU A 8 -11.18 -1.37 14.68
N ILE A 9 -9.98 -0.98 14.29
CA ILE A 9 -9.16 -0.02 15.04
C ILE A 9 -8.97 1.22 14.17
N LYS A 10 -9.19 2.42 14.72
CA LYS A 10 -8.83 3.66 14.04
C LYS A 10 -7.30 3.78 14.04
N PHE A 11 -6.70 3.73 12.85
CA PHE A 11 -5.25 3.90 12.68
C PHE A 11 -4.87 5.34 12.37
N SER A 12 -5.71 6.04 11.60
CA SER A 12 -5.57 7.46 11.29
C SER A 12 -6.95 8.10 11.10
N ASN A 13 -7.00 9.39 10.79
CA ASN A 13 -8.26 10.13 10.57
C ASN A 13 -9.13 9.53 9.46
N TYR A 14 -8.50 8.93 8.44
CA TYR A 14 -9.19 8.30 7.31
C TYR A 14 -8.73 6.86 7.08
N SER A 15 -8.20 6.20 8.11
CA SER A 15 -7.67 4.84 7.98
C SER A 15 -8.13 3.97 9.12
N LEU A 16 -8.77 2.87 8.77
CA LEU A 16 -9.22 1.82 9.67
C LEU A 16 -8.32 0.61 9.46
N CYS A 17 -7.96 -0.06 10.55
CA CYS A 17 -7.08 -1.20 10.55
C CYS A 17 -7.81 -2.39 11.19
N VAL A 18 -7.62 -3.57 10.59
CA VAL A 18 -8.04 -4.85 11.16
C VAL A 18 -6.79 -5.67 11.43
N THR A 19 -6.69 -6.19 12.64
CA THR A 19 -5.59 -7.09 13.00
C THR A 19 -5.91 -8.51 12.55
N LEU A 20 -4.97 -9.11 11.82
CA LEU A 20 -5.07 -10.50 11.40
C LEU A 20 -4.37 -11.41 12.41
N PRO A 21 -4.98 -12.54 12.80
CA PRO A 21 -4.31 -13.53 13.62
C PRO A 21 -3.04 -14.09 12.94
N LYS A 22 -2.03 -14.43 13.75
CA LYS A 22 -0.75 -14.98 13.25
C LYS A 22 -0.94 -16.26 12.43
N TRP A 23 -1.96 -17.06 12.74
CA TRP A 23 -2.25 -18.30 12.03
C TRP A 23 -2.74 -18.05 10.59
N VAL A 24 -3.60 -17.03 10.38
CA VAL A 24 -4.06 -16.62 9.05
C VAL A 24 -2.90 -16.17 8.17
N ILE A 25 -2.00 -15.36 8.72
CA ILE A 25 -0.81 -14.87 7.98
C ILE A 25 0.08 -16.06 7.56
N LYS A 26 0.25 -17.05 8.45
CA LYS A 26 1.02 -18.27 8.15
C LYS A 26 0.36 -19.14 7.07
N GLU A 27 -0.96 -19.34 7.14
CA GLU A 27 -1.72 -20.13 6.16
C GLU A 27 -1.72 -19.48 4.77
N LEU A 28 -1.91 -18.15 4.71
CA LEU A 28 -1.93 -17.39 3.46
C LEU A 28 -0.53 -17.06 2.93
N LYS A 29 0.52 -17.35 3.72
CA LYS A 29 1.93 -17.03 3.44
C LYS A 29 2.10 -15.55 3.05
N TRP A 30 1.44 -14.67 3.78
CA TRP A 30 1.53 -13.24 3.56
C TRP A 30 2.78 -12.64 4.20
N GLN A 31 3.38 -11.68 3.51
CA GLN A 31 4.54 -10.93 4.00
C GLN A 31 4.17 -9.50 4.36
N LYS A 32 4.95 -8.89 5.25
CA LYS A 32 4.79 -7.48 5.58
C LYS A 32 5.05 -6.62 4.33
N GLY A 33 4.14 -5.69 4.05
CA GLY A 33 4.23 -4.81 2.88
C GLY A 33 3.71 -5.44 1.58
N GLU A 34 3.10 -6.62 1.65
CA GLU A 34 2.45 -7.24 0.51
C GLU A 34 1.16 -6.50 0.14
N VAL A 35 0.94 -6.35 -1.17
CA VAL A 35 -0.29 -5.75 -1.72
C VAL A 35 -1.37 -6.83 -1.78
N VAL A 36 -2.55 -6.50 -1.27
CA VAL A 36 -3.71 -7.39 -1.27
C VAL A 36 -4.83 -6.78 -2.12
N ASN A 37 -5.66 -7.65 -2.70
CA ASN A 37 -6.87 -7.22 -3.39
C ASN A 37 -8.05 -7.31 -2.42
N LEU A 38 -8.82 -6.24 -2.32
CA LEU A 38 -9.98 -6.13 -1.43
C LEU A 38 -11.24 -6.02 -2.29
N GLN A 39 -12.18 -6.92 -2.09
CA GLN A 39 -13.49 -6.90 -2.73
C GLN A 39 -14.57 -6.72 -1.65
N VAL A 40 -15.51 -5.81 -1.90
CA VAL A 40 -16.66 -5.59 -1.03
C VAL A 40 -17.87 -6.24 -1.69
N ASP A 41 -18.52 -7.18 -0.99
CA ASP A 41 -19.80 -7.75 -1.39
C ASP A 41 -20.88 -7.07 -0.57
N GLU A 42 -21.50 -6.03 -1.14
CA GLU A 42 -22.54 -5.23 -0.47
C GLU A 42 -23.81 -6.04 -0.18
N ASN A 43 -24.11 -7.07 -0.99
CA ASN A 43 -25.29 -7.90 -0.81
C ASN A 43 -25.18 -8.78 0.45
N LYS A 44 -23.96 -9.21 0.78
CA LYS A 44 -23.67 -10.04 1.96
C LYS A 44 -23.12 -9.24 3.13
N GLY A 45 -22.73 -7.98 2.91
CA GLY A 45 -22.06 -7.16 3.91
C GLY A 45 -20.66 -7.70 4.27
N GLU A 46 -19.97 -8.34 3.33
CA GLU A 46 -18.71 -9.01 3.56
C GLU A 46 -17.56 -8.34 2.80
N ILE A 47 -16.36 -8.36 3.41
CA ILE A 47 -15.13 -7.93 2.77
C ILE A 47 -14.27 -9.16 2.51
N VAL A 48 -14.00 -9.44 1.24
CA VAL A 48 -13.17 -10.55 0.80
C VAL A 48 -11.78 -10.04 0.45
N ILE A 49 -10.78 -10.44 1.23
CA ILE A 49 -9.38 -10.08 1.01
C ILE A 49 -8.67 -11.26 0.36
N LYS A 50 -8.09 -11.03 -0.82
CA LYS A 50 -7.32 -12.02 -1.59
C LYS A 50 -5.88 -11.56 -1.72
N LYS A 51 -4.97 -12.53 -1.84
CA LYS A 51 -3.56 -12.26 -2.14
C LYS A 51 -3.49 -11.51 -3.48
N GLY A 52 -2.79 -10.38 -3.52
CA GLY A 52 -2.54 -9.67 -4.78
C GLY A 52 -1.62 -10.50 -5.67
N SER A 53 -1.92 -10.60 -6.96
CA SER A 53 -0.94 -11.10 -7.92
C SER A 53 0.20 -10.07 -7.99
N SER A 54 1.43 -10.53 -7.82
CA SER A 54 2.65 -9.71 -7.88
C SER A 54 2.92 -9.23 -9.32
N THR A 55 2.09 -8.32 -9.84
CA THR A 55 2.19 -7.82 -11.22
C THR A 55 2.29 -6.31 -11.33
N THR A 56 2.67 -5.59 -10.27
CA THR A 56 2.89 -4.14 -10.41
C THR A 56 3.86 -3.61 -9.35
N LYS A 57 5.15 -3.81 -9.60
CA LYS A 57 6.21 -2.95 -9.02
C LYS A 57 6.65 -1.83 -9.97
N GLU A 58 5.98 -1.65 -11.10
CA GLU A 58 6.32 -0.59 -12.06
C GLU A 58 5.05 0.12 -12.54
N LYS A 59 5.12 1.45 -12.63
CA LYS A 59 4.09 2.41 -13.13
C LYS A 59 3.08 2.94 -12.12
N LEU A 60 3.55 3.74 -11.15
CA LEU A 60 2.77 4.88 -10.64
C LEU A 60 3.64 6.01 -10.05
N ALA A 61 4.92 6.05 -10.45
CA ALA A 61 5.78 7.24 -10.35
C ALA A 61 6.19 7.60 -11.78
N ASP A 62 6.31 8.88 -12.10
CA ASP A 62 6.56 9.48 -13.43
C ASP A 62 5.40 9.49 -14.42
N LYS A 63 4.46 10.44 -14.23
CA LYS A 63 3.94 11.33 -15.30
C LYS A 63 3.34 12.61 -14.71
N LEU A 64 4.15 13.67 -14.59
CA LEU A 64 3.70 15.05 -14.80
C LEU A 64 4.81 15.81 -15.56
N PRO A 65 4.44 16.77 -16.43
CA PRO A 65 5.10 16.97 -17.72
C PRO A 65 6.27 17.98 -17.69
N ASP A 66 7.18 17.73 -18.64
CA ASP A 66 8.34 18.51 -19.06
C ASP A 66 7.91 19.88 -19.60
N ASP A 67 8.11 20.95 -18.83
CA ASP A 67 8.11 22.32 -19.38
C ASP A 67 9.56 22.81 -19.48
N LYS A 68 10.06 22.81 -20.72
CA LYS A 68 11.39 23.25 -21.12
C LYS A 68 11.53 24.76 -20.91
N GLN A 69 12.57 25.20 -20.19
CA GLN A 69 13.33 26.39 -20.60
C GLN A 69 14.78 26.41 -20.05
N THR A 70 15.69 26.00 -20.92
CA THR A 70 16.97 26.63 -21.30
C THR A 70 17.92 27.26 -20.26
N LYS A 71 19.15 26.72 -20.32
CA LYS A 71 20.47 27.38 -20.46
C LYS A 71 21.15 27.95 -19.21
N SER A 72 22.21 27.21 -18.85
CA SER A 72 23.62 27.65 -18.85
C SER A 72 24.30 27.99 -17.51
N SER A 73 25.41 27.30 -17.31
CA SER A 73 26.70 27.79 -16.83
C SER A 73 26.96 28.00 -15.33
N SER A 74 28.07 27.38 -14.91
CA SER A 74 29.10 27.86 -13.97
C SER A 74 29.04 27.46 -12.49
N LYS A 75 29.96 26.55 -12.16
CA LYS A 75 30.84 26.40 -10.98
C LYS A 75 30.50 27.11 -9.64
N ASN A 76 30.71 26.30 -8.59
CA ASN A 76 31.31 26.60 -7.27
C ASN A 76 30.41 27.15 -6.14
N LYS A 77 30.25 26.39 -5.04
CA LYS A 77 31.13 26.42 -3.84
C LYS A 77 30.62 25.45 -2.76
N LYS A 78 31.60 24.85 -2.05
CA LYS A 78 31.46 24.14 -0.77
C LYS A 78 30.65 24.96 0.25
N THR A 79 29.75 24.30 0.96
CA THR A 79 29.26 24.74 2.28
C THR A 79 29.39 23.59 3.28
N ARG A 80 30.02 23.93 4.42
CA ARG A 80 30.21 23.12 5.63
C ARG A 80 28.91 23.05 6.43
N TRP A 81 28.65 21.90 7.05
CA TRP A 81 28.03 21.77 8.37
C TRP A 81 28.87 20.75 9.14
#